data_AF-A0A3L8CUY5-F1
#
_entry.id   AF-A0A3L8CUY5-F1
#
_cell.length_a   1.000
_cell.length_b   1.000
_cell.length_c   1.000
_cell.angle_alpha   90.00
_cell.angle_beta   90.00
_cell.angle_gamma   90.00
#
_symmetry.space_group_name_H-M   'P 1'
#
loop_
_entity.id
_entity.type
_entity.pdbx_description
1 polymer ?
#
loop_
_entity_poly.entity_id
_entity_poly.type
_entity_poly.pdbx_seq_one_letter_code
_entity_poly.pdbx_strand_id
1 'polypeptide(L)'
;MSIRVYYVSRRPELREFISSHPDVVNDYEYMTKNGIKCEVIAKREDELRALVMGELLHDRGRLEGCILLLEQGLEAVVSRQMKIVAFTCVFELTPSQIASPQNVVARDVVKAVKFFRSVKNAVQADQGVWRLPVNNFHSQLFADFVNGMIQGFNVKDANEMLNFIQAQMQLMRKRLVRPRRQTNYPNKYCVDDSKRFFDLGHEVHSKVDTASPHVEMCIALNSFRFGVKLSEEHHYNVSMGEGDDTWVEGAFLDCHGGHHQVRRGEGRTHLNMFSNDFF
;
A
#
# COMPACT_ATOMS: atom_id res chain seq x y z
N MET A 1 -9.99 0.28 -15.01
CA MET A 1 -9.52 0.25 -13.62
C MET A 1 -10.58 -0.38 -12.73
N SER A 2 -10.32 -1.53 -12.12
CA SER A 2 -11.23 -2.15 -11.13
C SER A 2 -10.79 -1.81 -9.69
N ILE A 3 -11.68 -1.22 -8.91
CA ILE A 3 -11.43 -0.84 -7.51
C ILE A 3 -12.53 -1.42 -6.63
N ARG A 4 -12.14 -1.86 -5.43
CA ARG A 4 -13.08 -2.16 -4.36
C ARG A 4 -12.98 -1.14 -3.25
N VAL A 5 -14.12 -0.67 -2.75
CA VAL A 5 -14.22 0.24 -1.61
C VAL A 5 -14.94 -0.46 -0.48
N TYR A 6 -14.22 -0.70 0.61
CA TYR A 6 -14.81 -1.16 1.87
C TYR A 6 -15.29 0.06 2.64
N TYR A 7 -16.61 0.27 2.62
CA TYR A 7 -17.27 1.37 3.32
C TYR A 7 -17.64 0.91 4.73
N VAL A 8 -16.96 1.48 5.73
CA VAL A 8 -17.09 1.06 7.12
C VAL A 8 -17.80 2.14 7.90
N SER A 9 -18.99 1.82 8.40
CA SER A 9 -19.81 2.76 9.16
C SER A 9 -20.50 2.06 10.33
N ARG A 10 -20.71 2.80 11.41
CA ARG A 10 -21.55 2.39 12.55
C ARG A 10 -23.05 2.52 12.23
N ARG A 11 -23.41 3.26 11.17
CA ARG A 11 -24.80 3.52 10.76
C ARG A 11 -25.40 2.37 9.93
N PRO A 12 -26.42 1.65 10.42
CA PRO A 12 -27.07 0.59 9.65
C PRO A 12 -27.68 1.09 8.35
N GLU A 13 -28.22 2.31 8.33
CA GLU A 13 -28.91 2.91 7.19
C GLU A 13 -27.98 3.04 5.98
N LEU A 14 -26.72 3.40 6.20
CA LEU A 14 -25.71 3.47 5.14
C LEU A 14 -25.31 2.08 4.65
N ARG A 15 -25.20 1.10 5.56
CA ARG A 15 -24.81 -0.27 5.23
C ARG A 15 -25.90 -0.98 4.42
N GLU A 16 -27.16 -0.82 4.81
CA GLU A 16 -28.32 -1.37 4.11
C GLU A 16 -28.48 -0.75 2.71
N PHE A 17 -28.28 0.57 2.61
CA PHE A 17 -28.29 1.26 1.33
C PHE A 17 -27.21 0.72 0.37
N ILE A 18 -25.97 0.58 0.84
CA ILE A 18 -24.86 0.05 0.01
C ILE A 18 -25.13 -1.41 -0.38
N SER A 19 -25.65 -2.22 0.53
CA SER A 19 -25.93 -3.64 0.26
C SER A 19 -26.99 -3.81 -0.84
N SER A 20 -27.93 -2.88 -0.95
CA SER A 20 -28.93 -2.83 -2.02
C SER A 20 -28.44 -2.13 -3.29
N HIS A 21 -27.37 -1.34 -3.21
CA HIS A 21 -26.83 -0.53 -4.31
C HIS A 21 -25.28 -0.59 -4.36
N PRO A 22 -24.68 -1.78 -4.57
CA PRO A 22 -23.21 -1.94 -4.55
C PRO A 22 -22.50 -1.14 -5.65
N ASP A 23 -23.22 -0.83 -6.74
CA ASP A 23 -22.74 -0.09 -7.91
C ASP A 23 -23.13 1.38 -7.90
N VAL A 24 -23.55 1.94 -6.74
CA VAL A 24 -24.12 3.30 -6.60
C VAL A 24 -23.31 4.41 -7.29
N VAL A 25 -21.99 4.23 -7.46
CA VAL A 25 -21.12 5.23 -8.08
C VAL A 25 -20.76 4.96 -9.54
N ASN A 26 -21.11 3.81 -10.11
CA ASN A 26 -20.59 3.41 -11.42
C ASN A 26 -21.11 4.27 -12.58
N ASP A 27 -22.33 4.81 -12.45
CA ASP A 27 -22.91 5.71 -13.46
C ASP A 27 -22.49 7.18 -13.30
N TYR A 28 -21.69 7.51 -12.28
CA TYR A 28 -21.18 8.87 -12.12
C TYR A 28 -20.26 9.22 -13.29
N GLU A 29 -20.44 10.42 -13.85
CA GLU A 29 -19.68 10.92 -15.02
C GLU A 29 -18.17 10.70 -14.85
N TYR A 30 -17.64 10.93 -13.65
CA TYR A 30 -16.23 10.72 -13.35
C TYR A 30 -15.80 9.25 -13.52
N MET A 31 -16.59 8.28 -13.06
CA MET A 31 -16.25 6.87 -13.18
C MET A 31 -16.30 6.43 -14.65
N THR A 32 -17.38 6.75 -15.34
CA THR A 32 -17.59 6.43 -16.77
C THR A 32 -16.50 7.01 -17.64
N LYS A 33 -16.21 8.31 -17.50
CA LYS A 33 -15.18 9.01 -18.29
C LYS A 33 -13.79 8.41 -18.11
N ASN A 34 -13.52 7.77 -16.98
CA ASN A 34 -12.21 7.22 -16.65
C ASN A 34 -12.16 5.68 -16.68
N GLY A 35 -13.23 5.02 -17.16
CA GLY A 35 -13.30 3.55 -17.23
C GLY A 35 -13.07 2.87 -15.88
N ILE A 36 -13.61 3.47 -14.81
CA ILE A 36 -13.50 2.95 -13.45
C ILE A 36 -14.71 2.07 -13.15
N LYS A 37 -14.46 0.83 -12.78
CA LYS A 37 -15.46 -0.07 -12.19
C LYS A 37 -15.21 -0.10 -10.70
N CYS A 38 -16.16 0.41 -9.93
CA CYS A 38 -16.07 0.53 -8.48
C CYS A 38 -17.12 -0.34 -7.81
N GLU A 39 -16.67 -1.29 -7.01
CA GLU A 39 -17.53 -2.14 -6.19
C GLU A 39 -17.50 -1.61 -4.76
N VAL A 40 -18.65 -1.17 -4.23
CA VAL A 40 -18.76 -0.66 -2.86
C VAL A 40 -19.35 -1.74 -1.96
N ILE A 41 -18.62 -2.11 -0.91
CA ILE A 41 -19.03 -3.13 0.05
C ILE A 41 -19.13 -2.49 1.43
N ALA A 42 -20.31 -2.56 2.03
CA ALA A 42 -20.51 -2.14 3.40
C ALA A 42 -19.94 -3.18 4.38
N LYS A 43 -19.23 -2.71 5.41
CA LYS A 43 -18.73 -3.54 6.52
C LYS A 43 -19.03 -2.89 7.86
N ARG A 44 -19.18 -3.72 8.88
CA ARG A 44 -19.12 -3.34 10.29
C ARG A 44 -17.67 -3.34 10.78
N GLU A 45 -17.47 -2.70 11.93
CA GLU A 45 -16.17 -2.60 12.59
C GLU A 45 -15.58 -3.99 12.93
N ASP A 46 -16.42 -4.90 13.42
CA ASP A 46 -16.06 -6.27 13.81
C ASP A 46 -15.74 -7.20 12.62
N GLU A 47 -16.12 -6.80 11.40
CA GLU A 47 -15.92 -7.59 10.17
C GLU A 47 -14.59 -7.28 9.47
N LEU A 48 -13.87 -6.25 9.93
CA LEU A 48 -12.76 -5.66 9.19
C LEU A 48 -11.57 -6.59 8.96
N ARG A 49 -11.22 -7.44 9.93
CA ARG A 49 -9.92 -8.13 9.89
C ARG A 49 -9.93 -9.39 9.03
N ALA A 50 -10.82 -10.34 9.34
CA ALA A 50 -10.81 -11.64 8.67
C ALA A 50 -11.48 -11.57 7.28
N LEU A 51 -12.58 -10.83 7.18
CA LEU A 51 -13.45 -10.91 6.01
C LEU A 51 -12.92 -10.05 4.85
N VAL A 52 -12.37 -8.86 5.14
CA VAL A 52 -11.76 -7.98 4.12
C VAL A 52 -10.54 -8.62 3.47
N MET A 53 -9.70 -9.33 4.25
CA MET A 53 -8.48 -9.96 3.71
C MET A 53 -8.81 -11.14 2.81
N GLY A 54 -9.70 -12.04 3.25
CA GLY A 54 -10.17 -13.15 2.43
C GLY A 54 -10.80 -12.68 1.11
N GLU A 55 -11.69 -11.67 1.17
CA GLU A 55 -12.32 -11.08 -0.03
C GLU A 55 -11.30 -10.40 -0.96
N LEU A 56 -10.35 -9.66 -0.40
CA LEU A 56 -9.30 -8.99 -1.17
C LEU A 56 -8.41 -10.00 -1.89
N LEU A 57 -8.05 -11.10 -1.23
CA LEU A 57 -7.20 -12.14 -1.79
C LEU A 57 -7.91 -12.98 -2.84
N HIS A 58 -9.18 -13.31 -2.61
CA HIS A 58 -10.01 -14.01 -3.59
C HIS A 58 -10.04 -13.25 -4.93
N ASP A 59 -10.15 -11.92 -4.84
CA ASP A 59 -10.28 -11.05 -6.01
C ASP A 59 -8.98 -10.37 -6.44
N ARG A 60 -7.83 -10.72 -5.85
CA ARG A 60 -6.56 -10.01 -6.09
C ARG A 60 -6.15 -10.04 -7.56
N GLY A 61 -6.52 -11.09 -8.30
CA GLY A 61 -6.26 -11.21 -9.74
C GLY A 61 -6.94 -10.12 -10.57
N ARG A 62 -8.16 -9.72 -10.18
CA ARG A 62 -8.98 -8.75 -10.93
C ARG A 62 -8.86 -7.30 -10.44
N LEU A 63 -8.59 -7.10 -9.16
CA LEU A 63 -8.56 -5.77 -8.56
C LEU A 63 -7.28 -5.04 -8.96
N GLU A 64 -7.39 -3.76 -9.29
CA GLU A 64 -6.25 -2.85 -9.45
C GLU A 64 -6.03 -2.00 -8.20
N GLY A 65 -7.01 -1.97 -7.29
CA GLY A 65 -6.82 -1.39 -5.98
C GLY A 65 -7.95 -1.60 -4.99
N CYS A 66 -7.67 -1.28 -3.74
CA CYS A 66 -8.61 -1.36 -2.63
C CYS A 66 -8.53 -0.10 -1.75
N ILE A 67 -9.71 0.39 -1.36
CA ILE A 67 -9.88 1.56 -0.50
C ILE A 67 -10.63 1.14 0.75
N LEU A 68 -10.15 1.59 1.90
CA LEU A 68 -10.83 1.50 3.17
C LEU A 68 -11.37 2.88 3.51
N LEU A 69 -12.69 3.06 3.40
CA LEU A 69 -13.37 4.33 3.66
C LEU A 69 -14.07 4.22 5.03
N LEU A 70 -13.50 4.90 6.03
CA LEU A 70 -13.84 4.76 7.44
C LEU A 70 -14.67 5.94 7.94
N GLU A 71 -15.74 5.67 8.67
CA GLU A 71 -16.38 6.70 9.50
C GLU A 71 -15.38 7.16 10.57
N GLN A 72 -15.31 8.47 10.81
CA GLN A 72 -14.44 9.06 11.82
C GLN A 72 -14.58 8.37 13.19
N GLY A 73 -13.45 8.05 13.81
CA GLY A 73 -13.36 7.29 15.05
C GLY A 73 -13.29 5.77 14.88
N LEU A 74 -13.18 5.25 13.65
CA LEU A 74 -12.93 3.84 13.34
C LEU A 74 -11.46 3.55 12.95
N GLU A 75 -10.62 4.58 12.85
CA GLU A 75 -9.23 4.44 12.41
C GLU A 75 -8.41 3.59 13.39
N ALA A 76 -8.72 3.66 14.68
CA ALA A 76 -7.99 2.96 15.73
C ALA A 76 -8.19 1.44 15.70
N VAL A 77 -9.30 0.96 15.11
CA VAL A 77 -9.65 -0.47 15.12
C VAL A 77 -9.02 -1.23 13.95
N VAL A 78 -8.53 -0.49 12.96
CA VAL A 78 -7.87 -1.04 11.77
C VAL A 78 -6.40 -1.27 12.08
N SER A 79 -5.94 -2.50 11.92
CA SER A 79 -4.54 -2.84 12.15
C SER A 79 -3.60 -2.08 11.21
N ARG A 80 -2.38 -1.80 11.67
CA ARG A 80 -1.34 -1.16 10.86
C ARG A 80 -1.13 -1.88 9.52
N GLN A 81 -1.10 -3.21 9.51
CA GLN A 81 -0.87 -3.99 8.28
C GLN A 81 -2.01 -3.79 7.28
N MET A 82 -3.26 -3.73 7.74
CA MET A 82 -4.41 -3.48 6.87
C MET A 82 -4.35 -2.09 6.23
N LYS A 83 -3.85 -1.08 6.95
CA LYS A 83 -3.63 0.27 6.39
C LYS A 83 -2.43 0.35 5.44
N ILE A 84 -1.49 -0.58 5.54
CA ILE A 84 -0.41 -0.74 4.56
C ILE A 84 -0.94 -1.41 3.29
N VAL A 85 -1.88 -2.35 3.43
CA VAL A 85 -2.51 -3.05 2.29
C VAL A 85 -3.50 -2.13 1.55
N ALA A 86 -4.39 -1.45 2.27
CA ALA A 86 -5.48 -0.66 1.69
C ALA A 86 -5.21 0.85 1.74
N PHE A 87 -5.78 1.60 0.78
CA PHE A 87 -5.75 3.06 0.82
C PHE A 87 -6.78 3.55 1.83
N THR A 88 -6.36 4.22 2.90
CA THR A 88 -7.27 4.62 3.98
C THR A 88 -7.77 6.05 3.81
N CYS A 89 -9.08 6.22 3.75
CA CYS A 89 -9.76 7.51 3.81
C CYS A 89 -10.72 7.55 4.99
N VAL A 90 -10.94 8.74 5.53
CA VAL A 90 -11.89 9.00 6.62
C VAL A 90 -13.00 9.91 6.12
N PHE A 91 -14.24 9.63 6.49
CA PHE A 91 -15.38 10.52 6.25
C PHE A 91 -16.08 10.86 7.56
N GLU A 92 -16.76 12.01 7.55
CA GLU A 92 -17.52 12.52 8.67
C GLU A 92 -18.98 12.66 8.27
N LEU A 93 -19.87 12.28 9.18
CA LEU A 93 -21.31 12.38 9.00
C LEU A 93 -21.87 13.50 9.86
N THR A 94 -22.70 14.35 9.28
CA THR A 94 -23.61 15.22 10.03
C THR A 94 -25.00 14.54 10.13
N PRO A 95 -25.81 14.83 11.16
CA PRO A 95 -27.16 14.26 11.27
C PRO A 95 -28.02 14.50 10.03
N SER A 96 -27.90 15.68 9.41
CA SER A 96 -28.60 16.06 8.17
C SER A 96 -28.19 15.23 6.94
N GLN A 97 -26.99 14.67 6.93
CA GLN A 97 -26.47 13.87 5.82
C GLN A 97 -27.06 12.45 5.82
N ILE A 98 -27.38 11.91 7.00
CA ILE A 98 -27.95 10.56 7.14
C ILE A 98 -29.32 10.44 6.44
N ALA A 99 -30.05 11.56 6.31
CA ALA A 99 -31.33 11.61 5.60
C ALA A 99 -31.24 11.31 4.09
N SER A 100 -30.03 11.33 3.50
CA SER A 100 -29.82 10.99 2.09
C SER A 100 -28.60 10.09 1.89
N PRO A 101 -28.72 8.79 2.21
CA PRO A 101 -27.62 7.82 2.13
C PRO A 101 -26.92 7.79 0.76
N GLN A 102 -27.70 7.84 -0.33
CA GLN A 102 -27.17 7.84 -1.70
C GLN A 102 -26.19 8.99 -1.94
N ASN A 103 -26.60 10.21 -1.61
CA ASN A 103 -25.78 11.40 -1.87
C ASN A 103 -24.49 11.38 -1.05
N VAL A 104 -24.57 10.94 0.20
CA VAL A 104 -23.41 10.85 1.10
C VAL A 104 -22.42 9.80 0.63
N VAL A 105 -22.90 8.56 0.43
CA VAL A 105 -22.07 7.44 0.00
C VAL A 105 -21.41 7.77 -1.33
N ALA A 106 -22.18 8.24 -2.31
CA ALA A 106 -21.64 8.53 -3.62
C ALA A 106 -20.61 9.67 -3.59
N ARG A 107 -20.89 10.75 -2.84
CA ARG A 107 -19.93 11.85 -2.65
C ARG A 107 -18.60 11.35 -2.07
N ASP A 108 -18.66 10.57 -0.99
CA ASP A 108 -17.47 10.16 -0.24
C ASP A 108 -16.67 9.11 -1.01
N VAL A 109 -17.35 8.14 -1.64
CA VAL A 109 -16.72 7.13 -2.51
C VAL A 109 -16.06 7.79 -3.73
N VAL A 110 -16.76 8.69 -4.45
CA VAL A 110 -16.19 9.37 -5.62
C VAL A 110 -14.94 10.18 -5.23
N LYS A 111 -14.94 10.84 -4.08
CA LYS A 111 -13.78 11.58 -3.58
C LYS A 111 -12.62 10.63 -3.23
N ALA A 112 -12.89 9.56 -2.49
CA ALA A 112 -11.88 8.57 -2.13
C ALA A 112 -11.24 7.92 -3.37
N VAL A 113 -12.04 7.59 -4.39
CA VAL A 113 -11.54 7.04 -5.66
C VAL A 113 -10.68 8.05 -6.43
N LYS A 114 -11.06 9.34 -6.45
CA LYS A 114 -10.24 10.40 -7.03
C LYS A 114 -8.87 10.47 -6.34
N PHE A 115 -8.84 10.38 -5.02
CA PHE A 115 -7.62 10.43 -4.23
C PHE A 115 -6.74 9.21 -4.49
N PHE A 116 -7.34 8.03 -4.42
CA PHE A 116 -6.68 6.78 -4.73
C PHE A 116 -6.03 6.80 -6.12
N ARG A 117 -6.70 7.37 -7.13
CA ARG A 117 -6.13 7.48 -8.47
C ARG A 117 -4.84 8.30 -8.50
N SER A 118 -4.77 9.40 -7.74
CA SER A 118 -3.55 10.19 -7.62
C SER A 118 -2.43 9.40 -6.96
N VAL A 119 -2.74 8.63 -5.91
CA VAL A 119 -1.78 7.71 -5.26
C VAL A 119 -1.29 6.65 -6.25
N LYS A 120 -2.22 6.00 -6.97
CA LYS A 120 -1.90 5.00 -7.99
C LYS A 120 -0.97 5.55 -9.06
N ASN A 121 -1.25 6.74 -9.58
CA ASN A 121 -0.39 7.39 -10.57
C ASN A 121 1.01 7.66 -10.00
N ALA A 122 1.10 8.10 -8.73
CA ALA A 122 2.37 8.33 -8.05
C ALA A 122 3.18 7.04 -7.86
N VAL A 123 2.52 5.93 -7.48
CA VAL A 123 3.14 4.60 -7.37
C VAL A 123 3.63 4.13 -8.73
N GLN A 124 2.81 4.26 -9.78
CA GLN A 124 3.19 3.84 -11.14
C GLN A 124 4.39 4.63 -11.68
N ALA A 125 4.49 5.92 -11.33
CA ALA A 125 5.61 6.75 -11.73
C ALA A 125 6.93 6.41 -11.02
N ASP A 126 6.89 5.72 -9.87
CA ASP A 126 8.08 5.48 -9.04
C ASP A 126 7.91 4.25 -8.13
N GLN A 127 7.76 3.08 -8.73
CA GLN A 127 7.54 1.85 -7.96
C GLN A 127 8.70 1.54 -6.99
N GLY A 128 9.92 2.00 -7.29
CA GLY A 128 11.12 1.71 -6.51
C GLY A 128 11.10 2.25 -5.08
N VAL A 129 10.47 3.40 -4.82
CA VAL A 129 10.36 3.95 -3.46
C VAL A 129 9.10 3.43 -2.76
N TRP A 130 7.98 3.35 -3.48
CA TRP A 130 6.69 3.00 -2.89
C TRP A 130 6.63 1.56 -2.38
N ARG A 131 7.42 0.65 -2.96
CA ARG A 131 7.39 -0.78 -2.64
C ARG A 131 8.40 -1.23 -1.60
N LEU A 132 9.17 -0.31 -1.01
CA LEU A 132 10.23 -0.65 -0.09
C LEU A 132 9.70 -1.49 1.10
N PRO A 133 10.45 -2.52 1.52
CA PRO A 133 10.07 -3.41 2.61
C PRO A 133 10.02 -2.62 3.93
N VAL A 134 8.85 -2.60 4.58
CA VAL A 134 8.56 -1.65 5.67
C VAL A 134 9.33 -1.96 6.95
N ASN A 135 9.67 -3.23 7.16
CA ASN A 135 10.40 -3.65 8.36
C ASN A 135 11.91 -3.67 8.14
N ASN A 136 12.39 -3.74 6.89
CA ASN A 136 13.82 -3.86 6.58
C ASN A 136 14.47 -2.63 5.93
N PHE A 137 13.68 -1.68 5.38
CA PHE A 137 14.22 -0.43 4.86
C PHE A 137 14.34 0.61 6.00
N HIS A 138 15.55 0.76 6.52
CA HIS A 138 15.79 1.63 7.68
C HIS A 138 15.96 3.09 7.27
N SER A 139 14.89 3.87 7.32
CA SER A 139 14.99 5.32 7.20
C SER A 139 13.89 6.03 7.97
N GLN A 140 14.25 7.02 8.79
CA GLN A 140 13.25 7.84 9.48
C GLN A 140 12.30 8.52 8.47
N LEU A 141 12.84 9.00 7.35
CA LEU A 141 12.04 9.64 6.31
C LEU A 141 11.00 8.69 5.71
N PHE A 142 11.39 7.45 5.43
CA PHE A 142 10.47 6.44 4.91
C PHE A 142 9.44 6.03 5.98
N ALA A 143 9.87 5.87 7.23
CA ALA A 143 8.98 5.56 8.34
C ALA A 143 7.92 6.66 8.54
N ASP A 144 8.32 7.93 8.49
CA ASP A 144 7.41 9.08 8.59
C ASP A 144 6.41 9.12 7.43
N PHE A 145 6.87 8.82 6.22
CA PHE A 145 6.01 8.69 5.05
C PHE A 145 4.97 7.57 5.22
N VAL A 146 5.41 6.37 5.61
CA VAL A 146 4.50 5.24 5.88
C VAL A 146 3.50 5.60 6.97
N ASN A 147 3.98 6.23 8.06
CA ASN A 147 3.13 6.65 9.18
C ASN A 147 2.08 7.68 8.75
N GLY A 148 2.43 8.66 7.92
CA GLY A 148 1.46 9.61 7.37
C GLY A 148 0.45 8.93 6.45
N MET A 149 0.87 7.99 5.61
CA MET A 149 -0.05 7.24 4.75
C MET A 149 -1.05 6.38 5.54
N ILE A 150 -0.62 5.74 6.63
CA ILE A 150 -1.50 4.89 7.46
C ILE A 150 -2.36 5.69 8.46
N GLN A 151 -2.09 6.98 8.69
CA GLN A 151 -3.03 7.82 9.46
C GLN A 151 -4.35 7.98 8.70
N GLY A 152 -4.30 7.91 7.37
CA GLY A 152 -5.44 8.10 6.49
C GLY A 152 -5.74 9.59 6.27
N PHE A 153 -6.53 9.86 5.23
CA PHE A 153 -6.86 11.24 4.84
C PHE A 153 -8.35 11.48 4.92
N ASN A 154 -8.76 12.63 5.44
CA ASN A 154 -10.16 13.02 5.38
C ASN A 154 -10.56 13.26 3.92
N VAL A 155 -11.68 12.70 3.47
CA VAL A 155 -12.19 12.87 2.09
C VAL A 155 -12.48 14.33 1.74
N LYS A 156 -12.60 15.22 2.73
CA LYS A 156 -12.77 16.66 2.51
C LYS A 156 -11.47 17.38 2.14
N ASP A 157 -10.30 16.84 2.51
CA ASP A 157 -9.02 17.55 2.50
C ASP A 157 -8.08 17.07 1.38
N ALA A 158 -8.56 17.15 0.13
CA ALA A 158 -7.85 16.66 -1.05
C ALA A 158 -6.44 17.26 -1.23
N ASN A 159 -6.32 18.56 -1.02
CA ASN A 159 -5.09 19.29 -1.27
C ASN A 159 -4.00 18.93 -0.26
N GLU A 160 -4.38 18.72 1.00
CA GLU A 160 -3.44 18.34 2.06
C GLU A 160 -2.77 17.01 1.73
N MET A 161 -3.56 16.00 1.36
CA MET A 161 -3.04 14.70 0.95
C MET A 161 -2.09 14.80 -0.24
N LEU A 162 -2.49 15.49 -1.31
CA LEU A 162 -1.66 15.61 -2.52
C LEU A 162 -0.35 16.34 -2.23
N ASN A 163 -0.41 17.42 -1.46
CA ASN A 163 0.77 18.17 -1.05
C ASN A 163 1.70 17.31 -0.17
N PHE A 164 1.15 16.55 0.77
CA PHE A 164 1.92 15.61 1.59
C PHE A 164 2.65 14.58 0.72
N ILE A 165 1.93 13.87 -0.15
CA ILE A 165 2.52 12.84 -1.02
C ILE A 165 3.60 13.45 -1.90
N GLN A 166 3.33 14.58 -2.56
CA GLN A 166 4.30 15.22 -3.45
C GLN A 166 5.56 15.65 -2.71
N ALA A 167 5.42 16.28 -1.55
CA ALA A 167 6.55 16.74 -0.74
C ALA A 167 7.41 15.56 -0.24
N GLN A 168 6.77 14.52 0.30
CA GLN A 168 7.48 13.33 0.80
C GLN A 168 8.18 12.59 -0.33
N MET A 169 7.53 12.42 -1.48
CA MET A 169 8.15 11.76 -2.64
C MET A 169 9.36 12.52 -3.18
N GLN A 170 9.28 13.84 -3.28
CA GLN A 170 10.43 14.65 -3.68
C GLN A 170 11.58 14.53 -2.68
N LEU A 171 11.28 14.52 -1.39
CA LEU A 171 12.28 14.40 -0.33
C LEU A 171 12.94 13.00 -0.34
N MET A 172 12.15 11.94 -0.47
CA MET A 172 12.64 10.56 -0.55
C MET A 172 13.53 10.35 -1.78
N ARG A 173 13.11 10.82 -2.96
CA ARG A 173 13.95 10.75 -4.17
C ARG A 173 15.28 11.46 -3.99
N LYS A 174 15.27 12.65 -3.37
CA LYS A 174 16.48 13.44 -3.19
C LYS A 174 17.45 12.81 -2.19
N ARG A 175 16.93 12.17 -1.13
CA ARG A 175 17.75 11.72 0.01
C ARG A 175 18.06 10.24 0.03
N LEU A 176 17.16 9.41 -0.50
CA LEU A 176 17.26 7.96 -0.42
C LEU A 176 17.70 7.35 -1.76
N VAL A 177 17.45 8.02 -2.89
CA VAL A 177 17.77 7.46 -4.20
C VAL A 177 19.10 7.99 -4.71
N ARG A 178 20.09 7.10 -4.88
CA ARG A 178 21.40 7.46 -5.41
C ARG A 178 22.07 6.30 -6.16
N PRO A 179 23.01 6.57 -7.08
CA PRO A 179 23.87 5.53 -7.61
C PRO A 179 24.87 5.03 -6.55
N ARG A 180 25.38 3.83 -6.75
CA ARG A 180 26.63 3.38 -6.11
C ARG A 180 27.78 4.25 -6.62
N ARG A 181 28.75 4.57 -5.78
CA ARG A 181 29.96 5.29 -6.21
C ARG A 181 30.85 4.32 -6.99
N GLN A 182 31.51 4.81 -8.04
CA GLN A 182 32.55 4.07 -8.79
C GLN A 182 32.10 2.78 -9.50
N THR A 183 30.80 2.57 -9.70
CA THR A 183 30.26 1.49 -10.55
C THR A 183 30.36 1.87 -12.03
N ASN A 184 30.59 0.88 -12.89
CA ASN A 184 30.54 1.03 -14.34
C ASN A 184 29.09 1.19 -14.87
N TYR A 185 28.09 0.90 -14.03
CA TYR A 185 26.67 0.96 -14.34
C TYR A 185 25.97 2.11 -13.59
N PRO A 186 25.21 2.97 -14.27
CA PRO A 186 24.55 4.14 -13.68
C PRO A 186 23.20 3.83 -13.00
N ASN A 187 23.02 2.62 -12.46
CA ASN A 187 21.78 2.24 -11.80
C ASN A 187 21.54 3.09 -10.54
N LYS A 188 20.27 3.42 -10.28
CA LYS A 188 19.84 4.14 -9.07
C LYS A 188 19.26 3.15 -8.08
N TYR A 189 19.69 3.27 -6.83
CA TYR A 189 19.30 2.40 -5.74
C TYR A 189 18.58 3.21 -4.68
N CYS A 190 17.62 2.61 -3.98
CA CYS A 190 17.17 3.15 -2.71
C CYS A 190 18.20 2.75 -1.65
N VAL A 191 18.68 3.72 -0.88
CA VAL A 191 19.71 3.52 0.13
C VAL A 191 19.16 3.92 1.48
N ASP A 192 19.28 3.01 2.44
CA ASP A 192 18.81 3.21 3.80
C ASP A 192 19.92 3.77 4.71
N ASP A 193 19.57 4.09 5.96
CA ASP A 193 20.47 4.64 6.97
C ASP A 193 21.52 3.61 7.42
N SER A 194 21.27 2.32 7.20
CA SER A 194 22.21 1.22 7.41
C SER A 194 23.17 1.03 6.23
N LYS A 195 23.12 1.92 5.23
CA LYS A 195 23.93 1.88 3.98
C LYS A 195 23.66 0.62 3.14
N ARG A 196 22.48 0.02 3.27
CA ARG A 196 22.01 -1.05 2.39
C ARG A 196 21.45 -0.43 1.13
N PHE A 197 21.79 -1.03 -0.01
CA PHE A 197 21.29 -0.70 -1.32
C PHE A 197 20.19 -1.67 -1.68
N PHE A 198 19.04 -1.12 -2.04
CA PHE A 198 17.87 -1.83 -2.52
C PHE A 198 17.76 -1.56 -4.02
N ASP A 199 18.12 -2.55 -4.82
CA ASP A 199 17.96 -2.53 -6.28
C ASP A 199 16.67 -3.25 -6.66
N LEU A 200 15.70 -2.58 -7.26
CA LEU A 200 14.45 -3.23 -7.65
C LEU A 200 14.73 -4.12 -8.86
N GLY A 201 14.76 -5.43 -8.64
CA GLY A 201 15.06 -6.42 -9.66
C GLY A 201 14.06 -6.36 -10.82
N HIS A 202 14.57 -6.56 -12.03
CA HIS A 202 13.76 -6.67 -13.26
C HIS A 202 13.32 -8.11 -13.54
N GLU A 203 13.80 -9.08 -12.76
CA GLU A 203 13.57 -10.50 -13.01
C GLU A 203 12.18 -10.94 -12.56
N VAL A 204 11.37 -11.37 -13.52
CA VAL A 204 10.03 -11.98 -13.32
C VAL A 204 10.15 -13.49 -13.03
N HIS A 205 11.00 -13.87 -12.06
CA HIS A 205 11.32 -15.29 -11.83
C HIS A 205 11.03 -15.77 -10.40
N SER A 206 10.74 -14.86 -9.47
CA SER A 206 10.53 -15.19 -8.07
C SER A 206 9.07 -14.94 -7.69
N LYS A 207 8.26 -16.00 -7.63
CA LYS A 207 6.97 -15.90 -6.93
C LYS A 207 7.25 -16.00 -5.44
N VAL A 208 6.68 -15.09 -4.65
CA VAL A 208 6.70 -15.19 -3.19
C VAL A 208 6.13 -16.54 -2.79
N ASP A 209 6.78 -17.19 -1.83
CA ASP A 209 6.22 -18.41 -1.26
C ASP A 209 4.86 -18.08 -0.63
N THR A 210 3.83 -18.79 -1.07
CA THR A 210 2.46 -18.64 -0.56
C THR A 210 2.03 -19.86 0.23
N ALA A 211 2.92 -20.85 0.38
CA ALA A 211 2.70 -22.02 1.21
C ALA A 211 2.81 -21.66 2.70
N SER A 212 2.28 -22.56 3.54
CA SER A 212 2.48 -22.46 5.00
C SER A 212 3.98 -22.34 5.30
N PRO A 213 4.40 -21.39 6.15
CA PRO A 213 3.63 -20.71 7.19
C PRO A 213 2.93 -19.40 6.78
N HIS A 214 2.98 -18.97 5.52
CA HIS A 214 2.42 -17.68 5.10
C HIS A 214 0.90 -17.60 5.26
N VAL A 215 0.45 -16.53 5.91
CA VAL A 215 -0.99 -16.24 6.09
C VAL A 215 -1.47 -15.22 5.06
N GLU A 216 -2.80 -15.07 4.97
CA GLU A 216 -3.46 -14.12 4.06
C GLU A 216 -2.83 -12.71 4.08
N MET A 217 -2.48 -12.22 5.27
CA MET A 217 -1.85 -10.90 5.43
C MET A 217 -0.48 -10.82 4.73
N CYS A 218 0.34 -11.87 4.76
CA CYS A 218 1.64 -11.91 4.10
C CYS A 218 1.49 -11.77 2.58
N ILE A 219 0.47 -12.42 2.02
CA ILE A 219 0.15 -12.35 0.60
C ILE A 219 -0.37 -10.96 0.26
N ALA A 220 -1.30 -10.42 1.04
CA ALA A 220 -1.88 -9.10 0.80
C ALA A 220 -0.83 -7.98 0.85
N LEU A 221 0.12 -8.04 1.78
CA LEU A 221 1.23 -7.09 1.89
C LEU A 221 2.21 -7.15 0.71
N ASN A 222 2.26 -8.28 -0.01
CA ASN A 222 3.04 -8.42 -1.23
C ASN A 222 2.26 -7.94 -2.46
N SER A 223 0.94 -8.19 -2.47
CA SER A 223 0.06 -7.84 -3.59
C SER A 223 -0.34 -6.37 -3.61
N PHE A 224 -0.38 -5.68 -2.46
CA PHE A 224 -0.86 -4.31 -2.38
C PHE A 224 0.02 -3.40 -1.50
N ARG A 225 0.03 -2.11 -1.84
CA ARG A 225 0.64 -1.05 -1.04
C ARG A 225 -0.17 0.22 -1.10
N PHE A 226 -0.63 0.67 0.07
CA PHE A 226 -1.54 1.79 0.24
C PHE A 226 -2.70 1.73 -0.75
N GLY A 227 -3.29 0.54 -0.89
CA GLY A 227 -4.41 0.24 -1.77
C GLY A 227 -4.04 -0.06 -3.21
N VAL A 228 -2.83 0.23 -3.67
CA VAL A 228 -2.43 0.04 -5.07
C VAL A 228 -1.91 -1.37 -5.26
N LYS A 229 -2.42 -2.08 -6.28
CA LYS A 229 -1.89 -3.40 -6.64
C LYS A 229 -0.45 -3.30 -7.14
N LEU A 230 0.40 -4.13 -6.58
CA LEU A 230 1.80 -4.32 -6.98
C LEU A 230 1.93 -5.54 -7.89
N SER A 231 3.03 -5.61 -8.63
CA SER A 231 3.44 -6.87 -9.25
C SER A 231 4.07 -7.77 -8.18
N GLU A 232 3.48 -8.94 -7.95
CA GLU A 232 3.93 -9.94 -6.96
C GLU A 232 5.27 -10.59 -7.32
N GLU A 233 5.80 -10.31 -8.51
CA GLU A 233 6.98 -10.99 -9.09
C GLU A 233 8.28 -10.21 -8.91
N HIS A 234 8.23 -8.95 -8.48
CA HIS A 234 9.43 -8.15 -8.24
C HIS A 234 9.85 -8.20 -6.78
N HIS A 235 11.16 -8.27 -6.57
CA HIS A 235 11.85 -8.15 -5.29
C HIS A 235 12.97 -7.11 -5.42
N TYR A 236 13.55 -6.73 -4.29
CA TYR A 236 14.79 -5.97 -4.24
C TYR A 236 15.98 -6.89 -4.05
N ASN A 237 17.06 -6.65 -4.78
CA ASN A 237 18.37 -7.18 -4.45
C ASN A 237 18.99 -6.28 -3.39
N VAL A 238 19.01 -6.75 -2.15
CA VAL A 238 19.52 -6.02 -0.99
C VAL A 238 20.97 -6.38 -0.76
N SER A 239 21.84 -5.38 -0.82
CA SER A 239 23.29 -5.55 -0.69
C SER A 239 23.93 -4.34 0.00
N MET A 240 25.18 -4.50 0.42
CA MET A 240 26.04 -3.47 1.00
C MET A 240 27.23 -3.23 0.07
N GLY A 241 28.17 -2.38 0.49
CA GLY A 241 29.36 -2.02 -0.29
C GLY A 241 29.14 -0.87 -1.26
N GLU A 242 30.22 -0.43 -1.89
CA GLU A 242 30.21 0.57 -2.98
C GLU A 242 30.94 -0.05 -4.18
N GLY A 243 30.70 0.45 -5.39
CA GLY A 243 31.22 -0.17 -6.61
C GLY A 243 30.69 -1.59 -6.82
N ASP A 244 31.54 -2.46 -7.37
CA ASP A 244 31.22 -3.84 -7.75
C ASP A 244 31.48 -4.86 -6.62
N ASP A 245 32.13 -4.46 -5.52
CA ASP A 245 32.34 -5.30 -4.33
C ASP A 245 31.09 -5.26 -3.43
N THR A 246 30.24 -6.28 -3.57
CA THR A 246 28.95 -6.37 -2.88
C THR A 246 28.89 -7.56 -1.94
N TRP A 247 28.31 -7.34 -0.77
CA TRP A 247 28.04 -8.37 0.23
C TRP A 247 26.73 -8.07 0.94
N VAL A 248 26.26 -9.01 1.77
CA VAL A 248 25.11 -8.77 2.64
C VAL A 248 25.36 -9.36 4.01
N GLU A 249 24.98 -8.62 5.06
CA GLU A 249 25.07 -9.05 6.44
C GLU A 249 24.13 -8.23 7.33
N GLY A 250 23.91 -8.74 8.55
CA GLY A 250 23.15 -8.06 9.59
C GLY A 250 21.86 -8.79 9.95
N ALA A 251 21.07 -8.14 10.80
CA ALA A 251 19.77 -8.63 11.20
C ALA A 251 18.70 -8.17 10.20
N PHE A 252 17.80 -9.09 9.86
CA PHE A 252 16.67 -8.88 8.98
C PHE A 252 15.42 -9.48 9.60
N LEU A 253 14.28 -8.83 9.36
CA LEU A 253 12.97 -9.27 9.83
C LEU A 253 12.23 -9.95 8.69
N ASP A 254 11.76 -11.18 8.89
CA ASP A 254 10.88 -11.81 7.92
C ASP A 254 9.44 -11.27 8.00
N CYS A 255 8.59 -11.69 7.06
CA CYS A 255 7.19 -11.28 6.99
C CYS A 255 6.30 -11.73 8.19
N HIS A 256 6.82 -12.59 9.08
CA HIS A 256 6.18 -13.03 10.33
C HIS A 256 6.78 -12.34 11.57
N GLY A 257 7.77 -11.45 11.40
CA GLY A 257 8.49 -10.79 12.49
C GLY A 257 9.63 -11.63 13.07
N GLY A 258 10.00 -12.74 12.43
CA GLY A 258 11.17 -13.53 12.79
C GLY A 258 12.46 -12.77 12.51
N HIS A 259 13.37 -12.74 13.47
CA HIS A 259 14.69 -12.14 13.32
C HIS A 259 15.68 -13.17 12.78
N HIS A 260 16.29 -12.88 11.63
CA HIS A 260 17.31 -13.72 11.02
C HIS A 260 18.62 -12.96 10.92
N GLN A 261 19.70 -13.60 11.36
CA GLN A 261 21.05 -13.06 11.26
C GLN A 261 21.72 -13.60 10.00
N VAL A 262 22.06 -12.71 9.07
CA VAL A 262 22.86 -13.05 7.89
C VAL A 262 24.32 -12.69 8.19
N ARG A 263 25.23 -13.64 7.97
CA ARG A 263 26.67 -13.46 8.19
C ARG A 263 27.39 -13.29 6.86
N ARG A 264 28.37 -12.39 6.85
CA ARG A 264 29.27 -12.23 5.70
C ARG A 264 30.10 -13.50 5.49
N GLY A 265 30.30 -13.87 4.22
CA GLY A 265 31.17 -15.00 3.85
C GLY A 265 30.45 -16.29 3.46
N GLU A 266 29.11 -16.34 3.52
CA GLU A 266 28.31 -17.50 3.07
C GLU A 266 28.16 -17.59 1.53
N GLY A 267 29.05 -16.95 0.76
CA GLY A 267 28.96 -16.86 -0.70
C GLY A 267 27.79 -16.00 -1.21
N ARG A 268 27.00 -15.38 -0.32
CA ARG A 268 25.87 -14.50 -0.66
C ARG A 268 26.34 -13.06 -0.84
N THR A 269 26.11 -12.49 -2.01
CA THR A 269 26.41 -11.08 -2.31
C THR A 269 25.22 -10.15 -2.08
N HIS A 270 24.01 -10.71 -2.05
CA HIS A 270 22.75 -10.00 -1.86
C HIS A 270 21.67 -10.91 -1.25
N LEU A 271 20.56 -10.31 -0.82
CA LEU A 271 19.30 -10.98 -0.45
C LEU A 271 18.19 -10.55 -1.40
N ASN A 272 17.30 -11.48 -1.76
CA ASN A 272 16.11 -11.17 -2.56
C ASN A 272 14.97 -10.83 -1.62
N MET A 273 14.64 -9.55 -1.48
CA MET A 273 13.68 -9.07 -0.50
C MET A 273 12.40 -8.54 -1.16
N PHE A 274 11.27 -9.14 -0.82
CA PHE A 274 9.97 -8.72 -1.34
C PHE A 274 9.38 -7.55 -0.56
N SER A 275 8.36 -6.91 -1.14
CA SER A 275 7.68 -5.74 -0.55
C SER A 275 7.02 -6.06 0.81
N ASN A 276 6.73 -7.33 1.08
CA ASN A 276 6.17 -7.82 2.35
C ASN A 276 7.22 -8.25 3.37
N ASP A 277 8.51 -7.94 3.14
CA ASP A 277 9.63 -8.30 4.01
C ASP A 277 10.01 -9.80 4.00
N PHE A 278 9.50 -10.61 3.07
CA PHE A 278 10.00 -11.98 2.86
C PHE A 278 11.34 -11.96 2.11
N PHE A 279 12.30 -12.81 2.50
CA PHE A 279 13.62 -12.98 1.89
C PHE A 279 14.27 -14.32 2.22
#